data_AF-A0A918A733-F1
#
_entry.id   AF-A0A918A733-F1
#
_cell.length_a   1.000
_cell.length_b   1.000
_cell.length_c   1.000
_cell.angle_alpha   90.00
_cell.angle_beta   90.00
_cell.angle_gamma   90.00
#
_symmetry.space_group_name_H-M   'P 1'
#
loop_
_entity.id
_entity.type
_entity.pdbx_description
1 polymer ?
#
loop_
_entity_poly.entity_id
_entity_poly.type
_entity_poly.pdbx_seq_one_letter_code
_entity_poly.pdbx_strand_id
1 'polypeptide(L)'
;MAGGDDARDPGWVLDLLRDRPEQWRADAAGRMVAGLRTEDAHEWEIVAAFVRETGIAPPAGDRFVAGWLRTLDPATAGADPLFPHLAPRVFEIDGLGEVFTDRESGAVHRLVEDGLLERADVVDRVVGRLLRDGPSGVVALVDLHERLGPGLAEVTPRIRDYVRLLPVAPAGVARMALVQVQRVEEAGLLAEELFAEAIEGLAFRPEKKLLRAREHFPGSPPKGSSFRAVRRSRNRAGEGSVGVS
;
A
#
# COMPACT_ATOMS: atom_id res chain seq x y z
N MET A 1 -36.27 -23.53 -27.93
CA MET A 1 -35.64 -22.21 -27.67
C MET A 1 -35.17 -22.19 -26.23
N ALA A 2 -33.90 -22.57 -25.99
CA ALA A 2 -33.23 -22.52 -24.69
C ALA A 2 -31.72 -22.62 -24.96
N GLY A 3 -31.08 -21.52 -25.35
CA GLY A 3 -29.68 -21.54 -25.78
C GLY A 3 -28.97 -20.19 -25.73
N GLY A 4 -29.50 -19.24 -24.95
CA GLY A 4 -28.92 -17.90 -24.82
C GLY A 4 -28.19 -17.66 -23.50
N ASP A 5 -28.35 -18.56 -22.52
CA ASP A 5 -27.84 -18.38 -21.15
C ASP A 5 -26.69 -19.35 -20.80
N ASP A 6 -26.67 -20.56 -21.36
CA ASP A 6 -25.53 -21.49 -21.24
C ASP A 6 -24.23 -20.89 -21.79
N ALA A 7 -24.32 -20.10 -22.87
CA ALA A 7 -23.14 -19.42 -23.44
C ALA A 7 -22.58 -18.29 -22.56
N ARG A 8 -23.29 -17.95 -21.48
CA ARG A 8 -22.91 -16.98 -20.44
C ARG A 8 -22.68 -17.64 -19.09
N ASP A 9 -22.61 -18.97 -19.01
CA ASP A 9 -22.16 -19.65 -17.82
C ASP A 9 -20.63 -19.84 -17.93
N PRO A 10 -19.83 -19.32 -16.97
CA PRO A 10 -18.40 -19.61 -16.91
C PRO A 10 -18.10 -21.12 -16.98
N GLY A 11 -18.97 -21.97 -16.40
CA GLY A 11 -18.81 -23.43 -16.43
C GLY A 11 -18.87 -24.02 -17.84
N TRP A 12 -19.84 -23.60 -18.66
CA TRP A 12 -19.99 -24.09 -20.04
C TRP A 12 -18.83 -23.65 -20.93
N VAL A 13 -18.37 -22.41 -20.78
CA VAL A 13 -17.21 -21.90 -21.53
C VAL A 13 -15.97 -22.72 -21.16
N LEU A 14 -15.77 -23.04 -19.88
CA LEU A 14 -14.64 -23.86 -19.45
C LEU A 14 -14.67 -25.28 -19.99
N ASP A 15 -15.84 -25.93 -19.98
CA ASP A 15 -15.99 -27.27 -20.54
C ASP A 15 -15.66 -27.29 -22.04
N LEU A 16 -16.09 -26.28 -22.80
CA LEU A 16 -15.76 -26.13 -24.22
C LEU A 16 -14.25 -25.90 -24.46
N LEU A 17 -13.57 -25.24 -23.54
CA LEU A 17 -12.14 -24.96 -23.62
C LEU A 17 -11.29 -26.17 -23.23
N ARG A 18 -11.80 -27.07 -22.36
CA ARG A 18 -11.08 -28.27 -21.89
C ARG A 18 -10.75 -29.24 -23.03
N ASP A 19 -11.58 -29.30 -24.06
CA ASP A 19 -11.38 -30.14 -25.25
C ASP A 19 -10.32 -29.60 -26.24
N ARG A 20 -9.67 -28.48 -25.93
CA ARG A 20 -8.74 -27.79 -26.85
C ARG A 20 -7.27 -28.04 -26.51
N PRO A 21 -6.39 -28.14 -27.54
CA PRO A 21 -4.95 -28.27 -27.35
C PRO A 21 -4.36 -27.14 -26.49
N GLU A 22 -3.35 -27.44 -25.68
CA GLU A 22 -2.71 -26.51 -24.73
C GLU A 22 -2.24 -25.20 -25.37
N GLN A 23 -1.63 -25.29 -26.56
CA GLN A 23 -1.14 -24.11 -27.28
C GLN A 23 -2.28 -23.21 -27.77
N TRP A 24 -3.42 -23.80 -28.14
CA TRP A 24 -4.63 -23.05 -28.50
C TRP A 24 -5.24 -22.37 -27.27
N ARG A 25 -5.22 -23.05 -26.11
CA ARG A 25 -5.67 -22.52 -24.81
C ARG A 25 -4.84 -21.31 -24.37
N ALA A 26 -3.51 -21.36 -24.54
CA ALA A 26 -2.62 -20.23 -24.25
C ALA A 26 -2.85 -19.04 -25.20
N ASP A 27 -3.01 -19.28 -26.50
CA ASP A 27 -3.31 -18.23 -27.48
C ASP A 27 -4.70 -17.61 -27.26
N ALA A 28 -5.69 -18.42 -26.87
CA ALA A 28 -7.03 -17.94 -26.52
C ALA A 28 -6.98 -17.06 -25.26
N ALA A 29 -6.24 -17.47 -24.23
CA ALA A 29 -6.02 -16.62 -23.05
C ALA A 29 -5.40 -15.29 -23.45
N GLY A 30 -4.33 -15.28 -24.25
CA GLY A 30 -3.68 -14.06 -24.73
C GLY A 30 -4.62 -13.12 -25.49
N ARG A 31 -5.52 -13.67 -26.31
CA ARG A 31 -6.54 -12.88 -27.02
C ARG A 31 -7.64 -12.35 -26.11
N MET A 32 -8.10 -13.12 -25.13
CA MET A 32 -9.09 -12.66 -24.14
C MET A 32 -8.49 -11.57 -23.23
N VAL A 33 -7.23 -11.72 -22.84
CA VAL A 33 -6.46 -10.68 -22.13
C VAL A 33 -6.42 -9.37 -22.92
N ALA A 34 -6.14 -9.46 -24.23
CA ALA A 34 -6.06 -8.30 -25.10
C ALA A 34 -7.43 -7.70 -25.43
N GLY A 35 -8.50 -8.50 -25.35
CA GLY A 35 -9.87 -8.12 -25.64
C GLY A 35 -10.67 -7.58 -24.46
N LEU A 36 -10.20 -7.82 -23.22
CA LEU A 36 -10.90 -7.54 -21.98
C LEU A 36 -11.38 -6.09 -21.88
N ARG A 37 -12.70 -5.90 -21.96
CA ARG A 37 -13.36 -4.61 -21.75
C ARG A 37 -13.80 -4.50 -20.30
N THR A 38 -13.39 -3.42 -19.67
CA THR A 38 -13.16 -3.29 -18.21
C THR A 38 -14.42 -3.20 -17.35
N GLU A 39 -15.56 -3.03 -17.98
CA GLU A 39 -16.86 -2.90 -17.32
C GLU A 39 -17.64 -4.23 -17.29
N ASP A 40 -17.15 -5.26 -17.97
CA ASP A 40 -17.80 -6.56 -18.02
C ASP A 40 -17.25 -7.50 -16.93
N ALA A 41 -17.89 -7.49 -15.76
CA ALA A 41 -17.58 -8.40 -14.65
C ALA A 41 -17.64 -9.87 -15.09
N HIS A 42 -18.53 -10.19 -16.03
CA HIS A 42 -18.72 -11.54 -16.53
C HIS A 42 -17.53 -12.00 -17.40
N GLU A 43 -16.99 -11.12 -18.25
CA GLU A 43 -15.76 -11.42 -19.02
C GLU A 43 -14.57 -11.69 -18.10
N TRP A 44 -14.43 -10.90 -17.02
CA TRP A 44 -13.38 -11.13 -16.02
C TRP A 44 -13.53 -12.49 -15.34
N GLU A 45 -14.74 -12.87 -14.94
CA GLU A 45 -15.02 -14.16 -14.28
C GLU A 45 -14.65 -15.35 -15.16
N ILE A 46 -14.97 -15.30 -16.46
CA ILE A 46 -14.60 -16.37 -17.40
C ILE A 46 -13.08 -16.52 -17.48
N VAL A 47 -12.34 -15.40 -17.64
CA VAL A 47 -10.87 -15.45 -17.74
C VAL A 47 -10.26 -15.94 -16.43
N ALA A 48 -10.75 -15.47 -15.28
CA ALA A 48 -10.27 -15.92 -13.97
C ALA A 48 -10.52 -17.41 -13.76
N ALA A 49 -11.71 -17.91 -14.11
CA ALA A 49 -12.03 -19.32 -13.99
C ALA A 49 -11.15 -20.18 -14.93
N PHE A 50 -10.84 -19.68 -16.13
CA PHE A 50 -9.95 -20.36 -17.07
C PHE A 50 -8.52 -20.45 -16.57
N VAL A 51 -7.99 -19.36 -16.02
CA VAL A 51 -6.64 -19.36 -15.45
C VAL A 51 -6.54 -20.32 -14.26
N ARG A 52 -7.56 -20.35 -13.39
CA ARG A 52 -7.62 -21.28 -12.25
C ARG A 52 -7.65 -22.74 -12.68
N GLU A 53 -8.45 -23.07 -13.70
CA GLU A 53 -8.58 -24.44 -14.23
C GLU A 53 -7.30 -24.92 -14.95
N THR A 54 -6.65 -24.03 -15.70
CA THR A 54 -5.54 -24.40 -16.59
C THR A 54 -4.16 -24.19 -15.98
N GLY A 55 -4.04 -23.40 -14.90
CA GLY A 55 -2.78 -23.08 -14.24
C GLY A 55 -1.83 -22.21 -15.08
N ILE A 56 -2.31 -21.63 -16.18
CA ILE A 56 -1.51 -20.71 -17.01
C ILE A 56 -1.21 -19.41 -16.24
N ALA A 57 -0.18 -18.67 -16.64
CA ALA A 57 0.10 -17.38 -16.03
C ALA A 57 -1.09 -16.41 -16.27
N PRO A 58 -1.55 -15.68 -15.24
CA PRO A 58 -2.67 -14.76 -15.42
C PRO A 58 -2.30 -13.57 -16.32
N PRO A 59 -3.32 -12.92 -16.90
CA PRO A 59 -3.18 -11.66 -17.60
C PRO A 59 -2.30 -10.64 -16.87
N ALA A 60 -1.35 -10.04 -17.58
CA ALA A 60 -0.48 -9.00 -17.02
C ALA A 60 -1.19 -7.65 -16.84
N GLY A 61 -2.45 -7.47 -17.24
CA GLY A 61 -3.14 -6.18 -17.14
C GLY A 61 -3.53 -5.81 -15.72
N ASP A 62 -3.33 -4.54 -15.33
CA ASP A 62 -3.72 -3.98 -14.02
C ASP A 62 -5.20 -4.15 -13.71
N ARG A 63 -6.04 -4.08 -14.74
CA ARG A 63 -7.49 -4.31 -14.65
C ARG A 63 -7.84 -5.72 -14.18
N PHE A 64 -7.02 -6.72 -14.52
CA PHE A 64 -7.21 -8.09 -14.06
C PHE A 64 -6.91 -8.22 -12.57
N VAL A 65 -5.83 -7.59 -12.10
CA VAL A 65 -5.49 -7.50 -10.67
C VAL A 65 -6.59 -6.75 -9.90
N ALA A 66 -7.12 -5.66 -10.46
CA ALA A 66 -8.23 -4.92 -9.87
C ALA A 66 -9.51 -5.75 -9.73
N GLY A 67 -9.88 -6.55 -10.75
CA GLY A 67 -11.01 -7.48 -10.67
C GLY A 67 -10.79 -8.58 -9.62
N TRP A 68 -9.57 -9.11 -9.53
CA TRP A 68 -9.20 -10.09 -8.51
C TRP A 68 -9.30 -9.49 -7.10
N LEU A 69 -8.78 -8.29 -6.89
CA LEU A 69 -8.85 -7.62 -5.60
C LEU A 69 -10.30 -7.37 -5.15
N ARG A 70 -11.20 -7.03 -6.08
CA ARG A 70 -12.65 -6.89 -5.77
C ARG A 70 -13.30 -8.21 -5.38
N THR A 71 -12.87 -9.33 -5.94
CA THR A 71 -13.46 -10.66 -5.64
C THR A 71 -12.71 -11.45 -4.57
N LEU A 72 -11.58 -10.91 -4.10
CA LEU A 72 -10.72 -11.52 -3.09
C LEU A 72 -11.49 -11.78 -1.80
N ASP A 73 -11.47 -13.03 -1.36
CA ASP A 73 -11.84 -13.45 -0.02
C ASP A 73 -10.59 -13.93 0.73
N PRO A 74 -10.14 -13.21 1.78
CA PRO A 74 -8.98 -13.62 2.57
C PRO A 74 -9.05 -15.05 3.10
N ALA A 75 -10.26 -15.55 3.41
CA ALA A 75 -10.43 -16.88 3.98
C ALA A 75 -10.08 -18.01 2.99
N THR A 76 -10.14 -17.74 1.68
CA THR A 76 -9.87 -18.73 0.62
C THR A 76 -8.66 -18.36 -0.24
N ALA A 77 -8.08 -17.17 -0.05
CA ALA A 77 -7.00 -16.63 -0.87
C ALA A 77 -5.76 -17.52 -0.96
N GLY A 78 -5.38 -18.19 0.13
CA GLY A 78 -4.22 -19.10 0.14
C GLY A 78 -4.37 -20.33 -0.76
N ALA A 79 -5.60 -20.69 -1.13
CA ALA A 79 -5.90 -21.78 -2.06
C ALA A 79 -6.14 -21.30 -3.51
N ASP A 80 -6.23 -19.98 -3.75
CA ASP A 80 -6.47 -19.43 -5.10
C ASP A 80 -5.17 -19.48 -5.93
N PRO A 81 -5.13 -20.22 -7.06
CA PRO A 81 -3.97 -20.27 -7.95
C PRO A 81 -3.53 -18.88 -8.47
N LEU A 82 -4.42 -17.90 -8.48
CA LEU A 82 -4.10 -16.52 -8.89
C LEU A 82 -3.28 -15.75 -7.86
N PHE A 83 -3.36 -16.12 -6.58
CA PHE A 83 -2.74 -15.40 -5.48
C PHE A 83 -1.24 -15.10 -5.68
N PRO A 84 -0.37 -16.10 -5.96
CA PRO A 84 1.08 -15.85 -6.07
C PRO A 84 1.45 -14.91 -7.22
N HIS A 85 0.58 -14.78 -8.23
CA HIS A 85 0.82 -13.93 -9.39
C HIS A 85 0.28 -12.51 -9.22
N LEU A 86 -0.86 -12.36 -8.53
CA LEU A 86 -1.59 -11.10 -8.45
C LEU A 86 -1.32 -10.33 -7.15
N ALA A 87 -1.13 -11.02 -6.03
CA ALA A 87 -0.91 -10.38 -4.74
C ALA A 87 0.31 -9.44 -4.73
N PRO A 88 1.47 -9.78 -5.33
CA PRO A 88 2.61 -8.85 -5.40
C PRO A 88 2.31 -7.57 -6.19
N ARG A 89 1.30 -7.58 -7.05
CA ARG A 89 0.99 -6.47 -7.98
C ARG A 89 -0.07 -5.51 -7.46
N VAL A 90 -0.75 -5.82 -6.36
CA VAL A 90 -1.86 -5.01 -5.81
C VAL A 90 -1.50 -3.54 -5.66
N PHE A 91 -0.29 -3.23 -5.18
CA PHE A 91 0.15 -1.84 -4.96
C PHE A 91 0.80 -1.19 -6.19
N GLU A 92 0.94 -1.93 -7.28
CA GLU A 92 1.60 -1.48 -8.51
C GLU A 92 0.59 -0.98 -9.55
N ILE A 93 -0.68 -1.36 -9.43
CA ILE A 93 -1.67 -1.05 -10.46
C ILE A 93 -1.97 0.44 -10.61
N ASP A 94 -2.22 0.84 -11.85
CA ASP A 94 -2.86 2.10 -12.16
C ASP A 94 -4.34 2.07 -11.75
N GLY A 95 -4.87 3.21 -11.28
CA GLY A 95 -6.26 3.31 -10.82
C GLY A 95 -6.54 2.65 -9.46
N LEU A 96 -5.51 2.36 -8.65
CA LEU A 96 -5.67 1.76 -7.32
C LEU A 96 -6.72 2.48 -6.45
N GLY A 97 -6.79 3.81 -6.52
CA GLY A 97 -7.77 4.61 -5.77
C GLY A 97 -9.24 4.36 -6.14
N GLU A 98 -9.52 3.76 -7.29
CA GLU A 98 -10.88 3.39 -7.72
C GLU A 98 -11.34 2.04 -7.15
N VAL A 99 -10.39 1.23 -6.66
CA VAL A 99 -10.65 -0.16 -6.25
C VAL A 99 -10.27 -0.45 -4.82
N PHE A 100 -9.33 0.31 -4.25
CA PHE A 100 -8.81 0.09 -2.91
C PHE A 100 -9.62 0.89 -1.90
N THR A 101 -10.64 0.26 -1.32
CA THR A 101 -11.50 0.84 -0.29
C THR A 101 -11.17 0.26 1.09
N ASP A 102 -11.96 0.62 2.12
CA ASP A 102 -11.83 0.01 3.45
C ASP A 102 -12.01 -1.52 3.42
N ARG A 103 -12.84 -2.04 2.51
CA ARG A 103 -13.02 -3.49 2.33
C ARG A 103 -11.71 -4.16 1.90
N GLU A 104 -11.07 -3.65 0.84
CA GLU A 104 -9.83 -4.21 0.31
C GLU A 104 -8.67 -4.01 1.30
N SER A 105 -8.66 -2.89 2.02
CA SER A 105 -7.75 -2.65 3.14
C SER A 105 -7.89 -3.73 4.23
N GLY A 106 -9.13 -4.01 4.67
CA GLY A 106 -9.40 -5.08 5.63
C GLY A 106 -9.02 -6.47 5.11
N ALA A 107 -9.23 -6.73 3.82
CA ALA A 107 -8.84 -7.99 3.18
C ALA A 107 -7.32 -8.19 3.19
N VAL A 108 -6.55 -7.18 2.77
CA VAL A 108 -5.08 -7.21 2.80
C VAL A 108 -4.56 -7.35 4.23
N HIS A 109 -5.16 -6.67 5.20
CA HIS A 109 -4.80 -6.82 6.61
C HIS A 109 -4.94 -8.27 7.07
N ARG A 110 -6.07 -8.92 6.77
CA ARG A 110 -6.29 -10.34 7.12
C ARG A 110 -5.27 -11.26 6.46
N LEU A 111 -4.89 -11.02 5.21
CA LEU A 111 -3.84 -11.79 4.54
C LEU A 111 -2.49 -11.68 5.26
N VAL A 112 -2.17 -10.53 5.84
CA VAL A 112 -0.97 -10.35 6.66
C VAL A 112 -1.10 -11.09 8.00
N GLU A 113 -2.26 -11.03 8.65
CA GLU A 113 -2.53 -11.77 9.89
C GLU A 113 -2.43 -13.29 9.70
N ASP A 114 -2.93 -13.79 8.57
CA ASP A 114 -2.89 -15.21 8.20
C ASP A 114 -1.51 -15.66 7.68
N GLY A 115 -0.54 -14.73 7.56
CA GLY A 115 0.83 -15.01 7.12
C GLY A 115 0.97 -15.27 5.62
N LEU A 116 -0.05 -14.95 4.82
CA LEU A 116 -0.04 -15.07 3.36
C LEU A 116 0.71 -13.91 2.70
N LEU A 117 0.80 -12.76 3.38
CA LEU A 117 1.62 -11.62 2.98
C LEU A 117 2.59 -11.25 4.10
N GLU A 118 3.84 -10.93 3.74
CA GLU A 118 4.83 -10.48 4.69
C GLU A 118 4.55 -9.01 5.08
N ARG A 119 4.52 -8.74 6.39
CA ARG A 119 4.10 -7.43 6.92
C ARG A 119 5.04 -6.31 6.47
N ALA A 120 6.35 -6.51 6.57
CA ALA A 120 7.32 -5.48 6.24
C ALA A 120 7.29 -5.13 4.74
N ASP A 121 7.09 -6.12 3.86
CA ASP A 121 6.88 -5.96 2.43
C ASP A 121 5.61 -5.14 2.15
N VAL A 122 4.49 -5.45 2.81
CA VAL A 122 3.25 -4.68 2.64
C VAL A 122 3.45 -3.23 3.09
N VAL A 123 4.14 -2.99 4.21
CA VAL A 123 4.47 -1.62 4.66
C VAL A 123 5.34 -0.89 3.64
N ASP A 124 6.36 -1.56 3.06
CA ASP A 124 7.19 -0.98 1.98
C ASP A 124 6.36 -0.59 0.77
N ARG A 125 5.48 -1.49 0.31
CA ARG A 125 4.63 -1.23 -0.85
C ARG A 125 3.65 -0.09 -0.61
N VAL A 126 3.05 -0.02 0.58
CA VAL A 126 2.13 1.05 0.97
C VAL A 126 2.85 2.40 0.99
N VAL A 127 3.97 2.51 1.70
CA VAL A 127 4.74 3.78 1.80
C VAL A 127 5.29 4.19 0.44
N GLY A 128 5.86 3.24 -0.30
CA GLY A 128 6.37 3.48 -1.65
C GLY A 128 5.25 3.91 -2.61
N ARG A 129 4.04 3.35 -2.49
CA ARG A 129 2.89 3.76 -3.30
C ARG A 129 2.44 5.18 -2.97
N LEU A 130 2.31 5.51 -1.68
CA LEU A 130 1.95 6.86 -1.23
C LEU A 130 2.95 7.91 -1.73
N LEU A 131 4.24 7.59 -1.77
CA LEU A 131 5.27 8.46 -2.34
C LEU A 131 5.13 8.63 -3.85
N ARG A 132 4.88 7.54 -4.59
CA ARG A 132 4.65 7.60 -6.04
C ARG A 132 3.42 8.41 -6.40
N ASP A 133 2.33 8.25 -5.65
CA ASP A 133 1.07 8.95 -5.90
C ASP A 133 1.13 10.44 -5.49
N GLY A 134 2.01 10.79 -4.56
CA GLY A 134 2.23 12.18 -4.13
C GLY A 134 0.93 12.87 -3.69
N PRO A 135 0.55 14.03 -4.28
CA PRO A 135 -0.70 14.72 -3.98
C PRO A 135 -1.98 13.91 -4.27
N SER A 136 -1.89 12.85 -5.07
CA SER A 136 -3.02 11.97 -5.42
C SER A 136 -3.08 10.70 -4.55
N GLY A 137 -2.34 10.67 -3.44
CA GLY A 137 -2.25 9.51 -2.55
C GLY A 137 -3.62 8.96 -2.10
N VAL A 138 -3.76 7.63 -2.19
CA VAL A 138 -4.98 6.91 -1.83
C VAL A 138 -5.15 6.88 -0.31
N VAL A 139 -6.24 7.48 0.20
CA VAL A 139 -6.48 7.58 1.65
C VAL A 139 -6.67 6.22 2.31
N ALA A 140 -7.30 5.25 1.65
CA ALA A 140 -7.50 3.90 2.20
C ALA A 140 -6.18 3.14 2.48
N LEU A 141 -5.06 3.57 1.89
CA LEU A 141 -3.73 3.04 2.23
C LEU A 141 -3.24 3.56 3.60
N VAL A 142 -3.72 4.71 4.05
CA VAL A 142 -3.50 5.19 5.42
C VAL A 142 -4.22 4.27 6.40
N ASP A 143 -5.47 3.90 6.11
CA ASP A 143 -6.24 2.99 6.98
C ASP A 143 -5.55 1.62 7.07
N LEU A 144 -5.04 1.09 5.96
CA LEU A 144 -4.25 -0.15 5.97
C LEU A 144 -2.99 0.00 6.83
N HIS A 145 -2.23 1.09 6.65
CA HIS A 145 -1.02 1.37 7.43
C HIS A 145 -1.31 1.44 8.93
N GLU A 146 -2.40 2.12 9.33
CA GLU A 146 -2.83 2.23 10.72
C GLU A 146 -3.24 0.88 11.31
N ARG A 147 -3.95 0.04 10.55
CA ARG A 147 -4.31 -1.33 10.97
C ARG A 147 -3.08 -2.22 11.18
N LEU A 148 -2.11 -2.15 10.26
CA LEU A 148 -0.85 -2.89 10.38
C LEU A 148 -0.01 -2.45 11.58
N GLY A 149 -0.14 -1.18 11.99
CA GLY A 149 0.46 -0.63 13.19
C GLY A 149 1.98 -0.84 13.29
N PRO A 150 2.78 -0.46 12.28
CA PRO A 150 4.19 -0.81 12.24
C PRO A 150 4.97 -0.28 13.44
N GLY A 151 5.82 -1.14 13.98
CA GLY A 151 6.70 -0.84 15.10
C GLY A 151 7.88 0.04 14.72
N LEU A 152 8.64 0.52 15.71
CA LEU A 152 9.84 1.33 15.46
C LEU A 152 10.87 0.60 14.58
N ALA A 153 11.05 -0.71 14.77
CA ALA A 153 11.98 -1.50 13.95
C ALA A 153 11.58 -1.54 12.46
N GLU A 154 10.29 -1.45 12.14
CA GLU A 154 9.78 -1.40 10.77
C GLU A 154 9.80 0.04 10.22
N VAL A 155 9.50 1.03 11.06
CA VAL A 155 9.45 2.45 10.64
C VAL A 155 10.85 3.05 10.45
N THR A 156 11.80 2.77 11.33
CA THR A 156 13.14 3.40 11.33
C THR A 156 13.89 3.22 10.00
N PRO A 157 13.94 2.04 9.36
CA PRO A 157 14.57 1.89 8.04
C PRO A 157 13.89 2.71 6.93
N ARG A 158 12.61 3.04 7.11
CA ARG A 158 11.74 3.75 6.15
C ARG A 158 11.59 5.24 6.48
N ILE A 159 12.27 5.75 7.51
CA ILE A 159 12.01 7.09 8.05
C ILE A 159 12.17 8.21 7.01
N ARG A 160 13.13 8.08 6.09
CA ARG A 160 13.33 9.04 5.01
C ARG A 160 12.10 9.16 4.11
N ASP A 161 11.41 8.05 3.86
CA ASP A 161 10.21 8.03 3.02
C ASP A 161 9.02 8.71 3.72
N TYR A 162 8.86 8.50 5.03
CA TYR A 162 7.88 9.25 5.82
C TYR A 162 8.16 10.75 5.82
N VAL A 163 9.42 11.18 5.97
CA VAL A 163 9.79 12.61 5.89
C VAL A 163 9.42 13.20 4.53
N ARG A 164 9.67 12.46 3.44
CA ARG A 164 9.37 12.90 2.06
C ARG A 164 7.87 13.01 1.75
N LEU A 165 7.00 12.35 2.51
CA LEU A 165 5.55 12.49 2.37
C LEU A 165 5.04 13.82 2.92
N LEU A 166 5.73 14.42 3.90
CA LEU A 166 5.26 15.62 4.61
C LEU A 166 4.96 16.83 3.71
N PRO A 167 5.79 17.22 2.72
CA PRO A 167 5.53 18.44 1.96
C PRO A 167 4.31 18.33 1.03
N VAL A 168 4.14 17.20 0.34
CA VAL A 168 3.26 17.12 -0.86
C VAL A 168 2.05 16.21 -0.71
N ALA A 169 2.03 15.26 0.23
CA ALA A 169 0.97 14.25 0.31
C ALA A 169 -0.37 14.81 0.84
N PRO A 170 -1.53 14.22 0.54
CA PRO A 170 -2.80 14.61 1.12
C PRO A 170 -2.74 14.76 2.65
N ALA A 171 -3.55 15.65 3.22
CA ALA A 171 -3.48 15.97 4.64
C ALA A 171 -3.59 14.75 5.58
N GLY A 172 -4.33 13.70 5.19
CA GLY A 172 -4.38 12.43 5.94
C GLY A 172 -3.05 11.69 5.93
N VAL A 173 -2.46 11.53 4.75
CA VAL A 173 -1.16 10.87 4.55
C VAL A 173 -0.05 11.62 5.28
N ALA A 174 -0.01 12.95 5.17
CA ALA A 174 0.99 13.76 5.87
C ALA A 174 0.85 13.71 7.40
N ARG A 175 -0.37 13.58 7.93
CA ARG A 175 -0.58 13.37 9.38
C ARG A 175 -0.05 12.01 9.82
N MET A 176 -0.37 10.94 9.09
CA MET A 176 0.15 9.60 9.38
C MET A 176 1.68 9.60 9.36
N ALA A 177 2.29 10.20 8.33
CA ALA A 177 3.73 10.29 8.22
C ALA A 177 4.36 11.08 9.37
N LEU A 178 3.74 12.21 9.76
CA LEU A 178 4.21 13.02 10.87
C LEU A 178 4.21 12.26 12.20
N VAL A 179 3.17 11.45 12.47
CA VAL A 179 3.11 10.59 13.67
C VAL A 179 4.31 9.64 13.69
N GLN A 180 4.67 9.02 12.55
CA GLN A 180 5.82 8.12 12.50
C GLN A 180 7.15 8.86 12.72
N VAL A 181 7.31 10.06 12.13
CA VAL A 181 8.50 10.88 12.33
C VAL A 181 8.64 11.31 13.81
N GLN A 182 7.54 11.67 14.46
CA GLN A 182 7.51 11.99 15.89
C GLN A 182 7.92 10.81 16.76
N ARG A 183 7.38 9.60 16.50
CA ARG A 183 7.74 8.38 17.24
C ARG A 183 9.25 8.07 17.14
N VAL A 184 9.83 8.22 15.95
CA VAL A 184 11.28 7.96 15.74
C VAL A 184 12.14 9.04 16.39
N GLU A 185 11.71 10.31 16.37
CA GLU A 185 12.38 11.39 17.11
C GLU A 185 12.30 11.18 18.63
N GLU A 186 11.14 10.82 19.16
CA GLU A 186 10.94 10.54 20.59
C GLU A 186 11.82 9.40 21.09
N ALA A 187 12.07 8.41 20.23
CA ALA A 187 13.01 7.32 20.50
C ALA A 187 14.49 7.74 20.35
N GLY A 188 14.78 8.97 19.92
CA GLY A 188 16.14 9.47 19.70
C GLY A 188 16.83 8.87 18.46
N LEU A 189 16.07 8.26 17.56
CA LEU A 189 16.57 7.51 16.40
C LEU A 189 16.55 8.32 15.10
N LEU A 190 16.00 9.54 15.11
CA LEU A 190 15.93 10.40 13.94
C LEU A 190 17.24 11.19 13.76
N ALA A 191 17.85 11.07 12.59
CA ALA A 191 19.04 11.83 12.22
C ALA A 191 18.74 13.34 12.12
N GLU A 192 19.71 14.18 12.48
CA GLU A 192 19.57 15.65 12.47
C GLU A 192 19.19 16.19 11.09
N GLU A 193 19.75 15.61 10.03
CA GLU A 193 19.47 16.00 8.65
C GLU A 193 18.02 15.73 8.27
N LEU A 194 17.49 14.58 8.67
CA LEU A 194 16.09 14.20 8.41
C LEU A 194 15.11 14.99 9.28
N PHE A 195 15.51 15.35 10.50
CA PHE A 195 14.75 16.26 11.34
C PHE A 195 14.61 17.65 10.68
N ALA A 196 15.72 18.21 10.18
CA ALA A 196 15.69 19.50 9.48
C ALA A 196 14.80 19.43 8.22
N GLU A 197 14.96 18.38 7.42
CA GLU A 197 14.11 18.11 6.23
C GLU A 197 12.62 18.02 6.59
N ALA A 198 12.27 17.37 7.71
CA ALA A 198 10.88 17.26 8.16
C ALA A 198 10.28 18.63 8.53
N ILE A 199 11.05 19.47 9.23
CA ILE A 199 10.60 20.83 9.61
C ILE A 199 10.42 21.70 8.37
N GLU A 200 11.35 21.65 7.41
CA GLU A 200 11.26 22.37 6.15
C GLU A 200 10.03 21.91 5.34
N GLY A 201 9.80 20.59 5.24
CA GLY A 201 8.64 20.03 4.56
C GLY A 201 7.30 20.49 5.15
N LEU A 202 7.24 20.73 6.46
CA LEU A 202 6.05 21.25 7.13
C LEU A 202 5.87 22.77 6.98
N ALA A 203 6.92 23.53 6.66
CA ALA A 203 6.91 24.99 6.74
C ALA A 203 5.95 25.68 5.76
N PHE A 204 5.64 25.02 4.64
CA PHE A 204 4.82 25.57 3.56
C PHE A 204 3.41 24.96 3.49
N ARG A 205 3.03 24.15 4.49
CA ARG A 205 1.73 23.50 4.54
C ARG A 205 0.61 24.46 4.97
N PRO A 206 -0.52 24.54 4.24
CA PRO A 206 -1.64 25.40 4.61
C PRO A 206 -2.44 24.89 5.82
N GLU A 207 -2.29 23.62 6.21
CA GLU A 207 -3.12 23.01 7.24
C GLU A 207 -2.70 23.39 8.66
N LYS A 208 -3.53 24.23 9.31
CA LYS A 208 -3.31 24.72 10.69
C LYS A 208 -3.02 23.62 11.73
N LYS A 209 -3.58 22.40 11.57
CA LYS A 209 -3.32 21.27 12.50
C LYS A 209 -1.89 20.73 12.36
N LEU A 210 -1.37 20.64 11.14
CA LEU A 210 0.01 20.21 10.87
C LEU A 210 1.00 21.31 11.28
N LEU A 211 0.65 22.58 11.06
CA LEU A 211 1.43 23.71 11.53
C LEU A 211 1.53 23.79 13.06
N ARG A 212 0.46 23.44 13.81
CA ARG A 212 0.50 23.36 15.28
C ARG A 212 1.30 22.15 15.77
N ALA A 213 1.24 21.02 15.07
CA ALA A 213 2.05 19.86 15.38
C ALA A 213 3.56 20.16 15.24
N ARG A 214 3.96 21.03 14.29
CA ARG A 214 5.33 21.58 14.22
C ARG A 214 5.71 22.38 15.49
N GLU A 215 4.80 23.22 15.98
CA GLU A 215 5.03 24.05 17.18
C GLU A 215 5.17 23.22 18.46
N HIS A 216 4.54 22.05 18.52
CA HIS A 216 4.64 21.09 19.62
C HIS A 216 5.66 19.96 19.38
N PHE A 217 6.40 20.00 18.27
CA PHE A 217 7.40 18.99 17.96
C PHE A 217 8.50 19.02 19.03
N PRO A 218 8.80 17.89 19.70
CA PRO A 218 9.85 17.85 20.71
C PRO A 218 11.19 18.31 20.10
N GLY A 219 11.75 19.42 20.61
CA GLY A 219 12.98 20.00 20.07
C GLY A 219 12.81 21.16 19.08
N SER A 220 11.58 21.59 18.79
CA SER A 220 11.34 22.83 18.03
C SER A 220 11.91 24.05 18.79
N PRO A 221 12.82 24.85 18.18
CA PRO A 221 13.32 26.06 18.78
C PRO A 221 12.21 27.13 18.84
N PRO A 222 12.24 28.02 19.84
CA PRO A 222 11.38 29.21 19.82
C PRO A 222 11.65 30.04 18.57
N LYS A 223 10.63 30.77 18.09
CA LYS A 223 10.72 31.62 16.88
C LYS A 223 12.00 32.47 16.91
N GLY A 224 12.85 32.29 15.89
CA GLY A 224 14.08 33.08 15.69
C GLY A 224 15.39 32.47 16.22
N SER A 225 15.43 31.21 16.66
CA SER A 225 16.66 30.56 17.16
C SER A 225 17.18 29.44 16.24
N SER A 226 18.50 29.22 16.19
CA SER A 226 19.11 28.18 15.36
C SER A 226 18.95 26.77 15.94
N PHE A 227 18.52 25.82 15.10
CA PHE A 227 18.19 24.43 15.45
C PHE A 227 19.35 23.64 16.09
N ARG A 228 20.60 23.84 15.63
CA ARG A 228 21.80 23.16 16.17
C ARG A 228 22.04 23.39 17.67
N ALA A 229 21.52 24.48 18.24
CA ALA A 229 21.76 24.84 19.63
C ALA A 229 20.82 24.11 20.62
N VAL A 230 19.59 23.80 20.21
CA VAL A 230 18.54 23.25 21.08
C VAL A 230 18.68 21.74 21.27
N ARG A 231 19.12 20.98 20.26
CA ARG A 231 19.34 19.53 20.41
C ARG A 231 20.66 19.22 21.13
N ARG A 232 21.72 20.02 20.92
CA ARG A 232 22.99 19.88 21.65
C ARG A 232 22.85 20.06 23.16
N SER A 233 21.97 20.95 23.62
CA SER A 233 21.72 21.12 25.07
C SER A 233 20.98 19.91 25.67
N ARG A 234 20.15 19.22 24.88
CA ARG A 234 19.38 18.05 25.30
C ARG A 234 20.22 16.76 25.36
N ASN A 235 21.08 16.51 24.36
CA ASN A 235 22.03 15.39 24.41
C ASN A 235 23.03 15.55 25.57
N ARG A 236 23.49 16.78 25.82
CA ARG A 236 24.39 17.08 26.95
C ARG A 236 23.71 16.93 28.32
N ALA A 237 22.40 17.10 28.41
CA ALA A 237 21.62 16.85 29.62
C ALA A 237 21.33 15.35 29.85
N GLY A 238 21.21 14.55 28.79
CA GLY A 238 21.06 13.09 28.87
C GLY A 238 22.35 12.35 29.24
N GLU A 239 23.50 12.84 28.76
CA GLU A 239 24.82 12.27 29.12
C GLU A 239 25.25 12.58 30.56
N GLY A 240 24.66 13.59 31.20
CA GLY A 240 24.93 13.97 32.58
C GLY A 240 24.24 13.12 33.66
N SER A 241 23.38 12.16 33.28
CA SER A 241 22.64 11.32 34.25
C SER A 241 23.18 9.89 34.39
N VAL A 242 24.24 9.51 33.65
CA VAL A 242 24.91 8.21 33.81
C VAL A 242 26.23 8.44 34.56
N GLY A 243 26.11 8.76 35.85
CA GLY A 243 27.26 8.98 36.71
C GLY A 243 26.82 9.36 38.12
N VAL A 244 27.14 8.47 39.07
CA VAL A 244 26.94 8.59 40.52
C VAL A 244 25.55 8.19 41.02
N SER A 245 25.33 6.89 41.18
CA SER A 245 25.33 6.20 42.51
C SER A 245 25.17 4.70 42.32
#